data_AF-A0A9D5YAF5-F1
#
_entry.id   AF-A0A9D5YAF5-F1
#
_cell.length_a   1.000
_cell.length_b   1.000
_cell.length_c   1.000
_cell.angle_alpha   90.00
_cell.angle_beta   90.00
_cell.angle_gamma   90.00
#
_symmetry.space_group_name_H-M   'P 1'
#
loop_
_entity.id
_entity.type
_entity.pdbx_description
1 polymer ?
#
loop_
_entity_poly.entity_id
_entity_poly.type
_entity_poly.pdbx_seq_one_letter_code
_entity_poly.pdbx_strand_id
1 'polypeptide(L)' 'MDLIKKVFPFSFGAKDVTGLIVSIIIYVVVGVVFGIIVGLLGKIPVIGLLIKVINGVYDTYALVGIVLAVLVFLKVIK' A
#
# COMPACT_ATOMS: atom_id res chain seq x y z
N MET A 1 -18.00 -3.41 -3.23
CA MET A 1 -16.94 -3.40 -2.17
C MET A 1 -16.02 -4.61 -2.24
N ASP A 2 -16.43 -5.73 -2.85
CA ASP A 2 -15.65 -6.99 -2.81
C ASP A 2 -14.30 -6.90 -3.54
N LEU A 3 -14.23 -6.18 -4.68
CA LEU A 3 -12.98 -5.97 -5.40
C LEU A 3 -11.99 -5.11 -4.61
N ILE A 4 -12.48 -4.06 -3.93
CA ILE A 4 -11.62 -3.17 -3.12
C ILE A 4 -11.13 -3.92 -1.88
N LYS A 5 -11.97 -4.75 -1.25
CA LYS A 5 -11.57 -5.61 -0.12
C LYS A 5 -10.55 -6.68 -0.53
N LYS A 6 -10.66 -7.21 -1.75
CA LYS A 6 -9.71 -8.18 -2.30
C LYS A 6 -8.36 -7.54 -2.63
N VAL A 7 -8.38 -6.32 -3.14
CA VAL A 7 -7.18 -5.58 -3.54
C VAL A 7 -6.53 -4.89 -2.33
N PHE A 8 -7.29 -4.48 -1.31
CA PHE A 8 -6.83 -3.76 -0.12
C PHE A 8 -7.33 -4.40 1.19
N PRO A 9 -7.01 -5.68 1.48
CA PRO A 9 -7.59 -6.42 2.60
C PRO A 9 -7.28 -5.79 3.96
N PHE A 10 -6.11 -5.18 4.11
CA PHE A 10 -5.67 -4.58 5.36
C PHE A 10 -6.33 -3.23 5.68
N SER A 11 -6.92 -2.56 4.69
CA SER A 11 -7.59 -1.26 4.88
C SER A 11 -8.92 -1.39 5.62
N PHE A 12 -9.56 -2.56 5.58
CA PHE A 12 -10.90 -2.77 6.14
C PHE A 12 -10.90 -3.31 7.58
N GLY A 13 -9.72 -3.53 8.17
CA GLY A 13 -9.56 -3.95 9.57
C GLY A 13 -9.61 -2.80 10.58
N ALA A 14 -9.60 -1.55 10.13
CA ALA A 14 -9.48 -0.36 10.97
C ALA A 14 -10.81 0.03 11.66
N LYS A 15 -11.28 -0.81 12.59
CA LYS A 15 -12.46 -0.50 13.44
C LYS A 15 -12.15 0.43 14.61
N ASP A 16 -10.90 0.39 15.09
CA ASP A 16 -10.39 1.14 16.23
C ASP A 16 -9.08 1.87 15.85
N VAL A 17 -8.65 2.85 16.65
CA VAL A 17 -7.43 3.65 16.39
C VAL A 17 -6.20 2.75 16.23
N THR A 18 -6.10 1.71 17.06
CA THR A 18 -5.05 0.69 16.95
C THR A 18 -5.10 -0.05 15.62
N GLY A 19 -6.31 -0.37 15.13
CA GLY A 19 -6.50 -1.01 13.82
C GLY A 19 -6.06 -0.12 12.67
N LEU A 20 -6.35 1.19 12.72
CA LEU A 20 -5.88 2.17 11.74
C LEU A 20 -4.35 2.25 11.73
N ILE A 21 -3.73 2.37 12.91
CA ILE A 21 -2.27 2.42 13.06
C ILE A 21 -1.63 1.15 12.49
N VAL A 22 -2.17 -0.03 12.80
CA VAL A 22 -1.67 -1.31 12.28
C VAL A 22 -1.80 -1.38 10.76
N SER A 23 -2.94 -0.98 10.18
CA SER A 23 -3.13 -0.95 8.72
C SER A 23 -2.10 -0.04 8.05
N ILE A 24 -1.87 1.16 8.57
CA ILE A 24 -0.86 2.10 8.05
C ILE A 24 0.54 1.49 8.15
N ILE A 25 0.90 0.94 9.31
CA ILE A 25 2.21 0.30 9.52
C ILE A 25 2.42 -0.83 8.50
N ILE A 26 1.42 -1.66 8.23
CA ILE A 26 1.52 -2.73 7.23
C ILE A 26 1.80 -2.14 5.85
N TYR A 27 1.04 -1.14 5.40
CA TYR A 27 1.29 -0.52 4.10
C TYR A 27 2.66 0.15 4.01
N VAL A 28 3.13 0.79 5.08
CA VAL A 28 4.47 1.40 5.13
C VAL A 28 5.56 0.33 5.12
N VAL A 29 5.44 -0.74 5.90
CA VAL A 29 6.45 -1.81 5.99
C VAL A 29 6.54 -2.57 4.68
N VAL A 30 5.40 -2.98 4.10
CA VAL A 30 5.39 -3.61 2.76
C VAL A 30 5.96 -2.62 1.75
N GLY A 31 5.60 -1.33 1.89
CA GLY A 31 6.12 -0.19 1.13
C GLY A 31 7.64 -0.19 1.01
N VAL A 32 8.28 -0.14 2.17
CA VAL A 32 9.73 -0.10 2.35
C VAL A 32 10.39 -1.38 1.85
N VAL A 33 9.85 -2.56 2.18
CA VAL A 33 10.39 -3.84 1.72
C VAL A 33 10.36 -3.95 0.20
N PHE A 34 9.24 -3.57 -0.42
CA PHE A 34 9.12 -3.55 -1.88
C PHE A 34 10.10 -2.57 -2.50
N GLY A 35 10.21 -1.35 -1.95
CA GLY A 35 11.16 -0.33 -2.40
C GLY A 35 12.62 -0.78 -2.32
N ILE A 36 13.01 -1.52 -1.27
CA ILE A 36 14.36 -2.09 -1.14
C ILE A 36 14.62 -3.13 -2.23
N ILE A 37 13.68 -4.06 -2.45
CA ILE A 37 13.80 -5.10 -3.48
C ILE A 37 13.92 -4.46 -4.87
N VAL A 38 13.00 -3.54 -5.19
CA VAL A 38 12.94 -2.77 -6.42
C VAL A 38 14.23 -1.96 -6.63
N GLY A 39 14.75 -1.31 -5.57
CA GLY A 39 16.02 -0.58 -5.61
C GLY A 39 17.23 -1.48 -5.84
N LEU A 40 17.21 -2.71 -5.30
CA LEU A 40 18.26 -3.70 -5.53
C LEU A 40 18.27 -4.18 -6.99
N LEU A 41 17.10 -4.48 -7.56
CA LEU A 41 16.96 -4.90 -8.96
C LEU A 41 17.19 -3.74 -9.95
N GLY A 42 16.96 -2.50 -9.53
CA GLY A 42 17.15 -1.28 -10.33
C GLY A 42 18.61 -0.95 -10.67
N LYS A 43 19.59 -1.65 -10.08
CA LYS A 43 21.02 -1.51 -10.43
C LYS A 43 21.34 -1.96 -11.86
N ILE A 44 20.43 -2.68 -12.51
CA ILE A 44 20.57 -3.09 -13.91
C ILE A 44 19.90 -2.02 -14.81
N PRO A 45 20.65 -1.31 -15.67
CA PRO A 45 20.18 -0.09 -16.34
C PRO A 45 18.96 -0.29 -17.26
N VAL A 46 18.81 -1.47 -17.88
CA VAL A 46 17.65 -1.80 -18.72
C VAL A 46 16.39 -2.06 -17.87
N ILE A 47 16.58 -2.63 -16.69
CA ILE A 47 15.50 -3.03 -15.78
C ILE A 47 15.03 -1.83 -14.94
N GLY A 48 15.92 -0.88 -14.67
CA GLY A 48 15.63 0.33 -13.88
C GLY A 48 14.45 1.17 -14.40
N LEU A 49 14.19 1.17 -15.72
CA LEU A 49 13.08 1.92 -16.30
C LEU A 49 11.72 1.23 -16.09
N LEU A 50 11.67 -0.10 -16.25
CA LEU A 50 10.49 -0.91 -15.90
C LEU A 50 10.20 -0.84 -14.40
N ILE A 51 11.25 -0.90 -13.59
CA ILE A 51 11.17 -0.81 -12.13
C ILE A 51 10.63 0.54 -11.69
N LYS A 52 11.00 1.66 -12.33
CA LYS A 52 10.41 2.97 -12.04
C LYS A 52 8.89 3.00 -12.24
N VAL A 53 8.41 2.39 -13.33
CA VAL A 53 6.97 2.33 -13.62
C VAL A 53 6.25 1.48 -12.57
N ILE A 54 6.79 0.30 -12.25
CA ILE A 54 6.25 -0.58 -11.21
C ILE A 54 6.21 0.12 -9.86
N ASN A 55 7.28 0.85 -9.51
CA ASN A 55 7.37 1.55 -8.23
C ASN A 55 6.33 2.68 -8.13
N GLY A 56 6.11 3.43 -9.21
CA GLY A 56 5.06 4.46 -9.24
C GLY A 56 3.65 3.89 -9.08
N VAL A 57 3.36 2.75 -9.71
CA VAL A 57 2.08 2.04 -9.53
C VAL A 57 1.93 1.54 -8.09
N TYR A 58 3.01 1.02 -7.52
CA TYR A 58 3.04 0.50 -6.16
C TYR A 58 2.90 1.59 -5.09
N ASP A 59 3.57 2.74 -5.23
CA ASP A 59 3.39 3.90 -4.35
C ASP A 59 1.96 4.43 -4.40
N THR A 60 1.39 4.51 -5.60
CA THR A 60 -0.01 4.92 -5.77
C THR A 60 -0.94 3.94 -5.06
N TYR A 61 -0.69 2.64 -5.19
CA TYR A 61 -1.43 1.61 -4.47
C TYR A 61 -1.29 1.76 -2.94
N ALA A 62 -0.08 1.97 -2.42
CA ALA A 62 0.14 2.14 -0.99
C ALA A 62 -0.59 3.39 -0.44
N LEU A 63 -0.54 4.51 -1.16
CA LEU A 63 -1.28 5.73 -0.84
C LEU A 63 -2.79 5.49 -0.82
N VAL A 64 -3.33 4.81 -1.83
CA VAL A 64 -4.77 4.48 -1.90
C VAL A 64 -5.18 3.56 -0.75
N GLY A 65 -4.35 2.58 -0.38
CA GLY A 65 -4.59 1.73 0.78
C GLY A 65 -4.65 2.51 2.09
N ILE A 66 -3.72 3.45 2.30
CA ILE A 66 -3.72 4.31 3.49
C ILE A 66 -4.98 5.19 3.54
N VAL A 67 -5.35 5.82 2.41
CA VAL A 67 -6.56 6.65 2.32
C VAL A 67 -7.82 5.82 2.58
N LEU A 68 -7.91 4.61 2.02
CA LEU A 68 -9.02 3.68 2.29
C LEU A 68 -9.10 3.28 3.76
N ALA A 69 -7.96 3.01 4.41
CA ALA A 69 -7.93 2.68 5.83
C ALA A 69 -8.47 3.85 6.69
N VAL A 70 -8.10 5.08 6.36
CA VAL A 70 -8.63 6.30 7.03
C VAL A 70 -10.13 6.44 6.80
N LEU A 71 -10.60 6.28 5.57
CA LEU A 71 -12.02 6.40 5.22
C LEU A 71 -12.89 5.31 5.88
N VAL A 72 -12.38 4.09 6.02
CA VAL A 72 -13.04 3.00 6.78
C VAL A 72 -13.08 3.33 8.27
N PHE A 73 -11.97 3.82 8.84
CA PHE A 73 -11.91 4.23 10.23
C PHE A 73 -12.89 5.36 10.56
N LEU A 74 -13.03 6.34 9.67
CA LEU A 74 -14.02 7.41 9.77
C LEU A 74 -15.47 6.94 9.52
N LYS A 75 -15.68 5.65 9.25
CA LYS A 75 -16.99 5.04 8.88
C LYS A 75 -17.67 5.71 7.70
N VAL A 76 -16.91 6.38 6.83
CA VAL A 76 -17.41 6.99 5.58
C VAL A 76 -17.73 5.89 4.56
N ILE A 77 -17.00 4.77 4.62
CA ILE A 77 -17.19 3.57 3.78
C ILE A 77 -17.05 2.30 4.62
N LYS A 78 -17.66 1.20 4.15
CA LYS A 78 -17.90 -0.04 4.91
C LYS A 78 -17.27 -1.29 4.24
#